data_AF-A0A4R4M4U4-F1
#
_entry.id   AF-A0A4R4M4U4-F1
#
_cell.length_a   1.000
_cell.length_b   1.000
_cell.length_c   1.000
_cell.angle_alpha   90.00
_cell.angle_beta   90.00
_cell.angle_gamma   90.00
#
_symmetry.space_group_name_H-M   'P 1'
#
loop_
_entity.id
_entity.type
_entity.pdbx_description
1 polymer ?
#
loop_
_entity_poly.entity_id
_entity_poly.type
_entity_poly.pdbx_seq_one_letter_code
_entity_poly.pdbx_strand_id
1 'polypeptide(L)' 'MELVVTEEQRELRDALRRLFADRSPSGEVRRLMRTAEGYDPGLWALMAEQLGLQGLAIPEVHG' A
#
# COMPACT_ATOMS: atom_id res chain seq x y z
N MET A 1 -25.37 -11.26 3.28
CA MET A 1 -24.10 -10.52 3.28
C MET A 1 -23.00 -11.55 3.43
N GLU A 2 -22.28 -11.85 2.34
CA GLU A 2 -21.10 -12.71 2.42
C GLU A 2 -19.94 -11.87 2.97
N LEU A 3 -19.35 -12.31 4.07
CA LEU A 3 -18.18 -11.70 4.69
C LEU A 3 -16.87 -12.36 4.20
N VAL A 4 -16.97 -13.16 3.12
CA VAL A 4 -15.85 -13.92 2.58
C VAL A 4 -15.07 -13.02 1.63
N VAL A 5 -13.76 -12.91 1.87
CA VAL A 5 -12.82 -12.20 1.01
C VAL A 5 -12.81 -12.87 -0.37
N THR A 6 -12.84 -12.10 -1.45
CA THR A 6 -12.76 -12.65 -2.81
C THR A 6 -11.36 -13.19 -3.10
N GLU A 7 -11.20 -13.97 -4.18
CA GLU A 7 -9.88 -14.46 -4.57
C GLU A 7 -8.95 -13.32 -4.98
N GLU A 8 -9.44 -12.39 -5.79
CA GLU A 8 -8.72 -11.18 -6.19
C GLU A 8 -8.23 -10.37 -4.96
N GLN A 9 -9.07 -10.20 -3.94
CA GLN A 9 -8.67 -9.53 -2.71
C GLN A 9 -7.59 -10.30 -1.94
N ARG A 10 -7.59 -11.65 -1.99
CA ARG A 10 -6.52 -12.47 -1.39
C ARG A 10 -5.21 -12.30 -2.15
N GLU A 11 -5.25 -12.36 -3.47
CA GLU A 11 -4.07 -12.16 -4.33
C GLU A 11 -3.45 -10.78 -4.13
N LEU A 12 -4.29 -9.72 -4.13
CA LEU A 12 -3.85 -8.36 -3.85
C LEU A 12 -3.17 -8.27 -2.48
N ARG A 13 -3.81 -8.80 -1.44
CA ARG A 13 -3.27 -8.80 -0.08
C ARG A 13 -1.90 -9.48 -0.01
N ASP A 14 -1.73 -10.61 -0.69
CA ASP A 14 -0.48 -11.36 -0.64
C ASP A 14 0.63 -10.69 -1.46
N ALA A 15 0.29 -10.01 -2.57
CA ALA A 15 1.23 -9.16 -3.31
C ALA A 15 1.71 -7.98 -2.46
N LEU A 16 0.80 -7.28 -1.78
CA LEU A 16 1.13 -6.15 -0.91
C LEU A 16 1.98 -6.58 0.29
N ARG A 17 1.70 -7.73 0.89
CA ARG A 17 2.53 -8.28 1.98
C ARG A 17 3.98 -8.48 1.55
N ARG A 18 4.22 -9.05 0.38
CA ARG A 18 5.57 -9.24 -0.16
C ARG A 18 6.25 -7.89 -0.39
N LEU A 19 5.57 -6.95 -1.06
CA LEU A 19 6.08 -5.61 -1.30
C LEU A 19 6.51 -4.90 0.00
N PHE A 20 5.67 -4.90 1.02
CA PHE A 20 5.98 -4.22 2.28
C PHE A 20 7.03 -4.94 3.12
N ALA A 21 7.12 -6.27 3.05
CA ALA A 21 8.21 -7.00 3.67
C ALA A 21 9.57 -6.57 3.10
N ASP A 22 9.64 -6.34 1.79
CA ASP A 22 10.87 -5.94 1.10
C ASP A 22 11.18 -4.45 1.27
N ARG A 23 10.16 -3.58 1.14
CA ARG A 23 10.34 -2.12 1.01
C ARG A 23 10.05 -1.34 2.28
N SER A 24 9.29 -1.89 3.22
CA SER A 24 8.90 -1.21 4.47
C SER A 24 9.06 -2.11 5.71
N PRO A 25 10.23 -2.74 5.91
CA PRO A 25 10.49 -3.48 7.14
C PRO A 25 10.49 -2.53 8.34
N SER A 26 10.20 -3.03 9.54
CA SER A 26 10.02 -2.18 10.73
C SER A 26 11.24 -1.29 11.07
N GLY A 27 12.45 -1.70 10.68
CA GLY A 27 13.66 -0.89 10.83
C GLY A 27 13.62 0.37 9.95
N GLU A 28 13.17 0.22 8.71
CA GLU A 28 13.04 1.31 7.75
C GLU A 28 11.93 2.28 8.15
N VAL A 29 10.79 1.73 8.60
CA VAL A 29 9.70 2.53 9.19
C VAL A 29 10.22 3.41 10.33
N ARG A 30 10.95 2.84 11.30
CA ARG A 30 11.54 3.61 12.41
C ARG A 30 12.60 4.62 11.96
N ARG A 31 13.31 4.35 10.86
CA ARG A 31 14.27 5.30 10.27
C ARG A 31 13.52 6.50 9.68
N LEU A 32 12.49 6.25 8.89
CA LEU A 32 11.67 7.28 8.23
C LEU A 32 10.90 8.14 9.23
N MET A 33 10.39 7.57 10.33
CA MET A 33 9.76 8.33 11.41
C MET A 33 10.65 9.42 12.03
N ARG A 34 11.98 9.35 11.84
CA ARG A 34 12.93 10.35 12.32
C ARG A 34 13.26 11.42 11.27
N THR A 35 12.80 11.28 10.02
CA THR A 35 12.96 12.31 8.99
C THR A 35 11.82 13.33 9.09
N ALA A 36 11.94 14.45 8.38
CA ALA A 36 10.90 15.46 8.35
C ALA A 36 9.63 14.94 7.65
N GLU A 37 9.81 14.13 6.62
CA GLU A 37 8.73 13.57 5.80
C GLU A 37 7.98 12.46 6.55
N GLY A 38 8.68 11.60 7.30
CA GLY A 38 8.05 10.51 8.06
C GLY A 38 7.70 9.26 7.24
N TYR A 39 7.87 9.27 5.92
CA TYR A 39 7.58 8.18 5.00
C TYR A 39 8.55 8.18 3.81
N ASP A 40 8.54 7.11 3.00
CA ASP A 40 9.29 7.02 1.74
C ASP A 40 8.43 7.58 0.59
N PRO A 41 8.77 8.75 0.02
CA PRO A 41 7.99 9.34 -1.06
C PRO A 41 7.98 8.51 -2.34
N GLY A 42 9.05 7.76 -2.62
CA GLY A 42 9.11 6.89 -3.79
C GLY A 42 8.20 5.68 -3.64
N LEU A 43 8.15 5.07 -2.46
CA LEU A 43 7.19 4.00 -2.16
C LEU A 43 5.75 4.53 -2.18
N TRP A 44 5.52 5.74 -1.67
CA TRP A 44 4.20 6.37 -1.71
C TRP A 44 3.70 6.60 -3.14
N ALA A 45 4.54 7.16 -4.01
CA ALA A 45 4.24 7.36 -5.43
C ALA A 45 4.01 6.04 -6.16
N LEU A 46 4.86 5.02 -5.91
CA LEU A 46 4.70 3.68 -6.48
C LEU A 46 3.32 3.08 -6.19
N MET A 47 2.88 3.16 -4.93
CA MET A 47 1.57 2.66 -4.52
C MET A 47 0.41 3.38 -5.23
N ALA A 48 0.55 4.69 -5.45
CA ALA A 48 -0.49 5.49 -6.10
C ALA A 48 -0.54 5.23 -7.61
N GLU A 49 0.61 5.32 -8.27
CA GLU A 49 0.69 5.35 -9.74
C GLU A 49 0.63 3.96 -10.36
N GLN A 50 1.26 2.96 -9.74
CA GLN A 50 1.35 1.61 -10.32
C GLN A 50 0.31 0.66 -9.77
N LEU A 51 -0.08 0.83 -8.51
CA LEU A 51 -0.98 -0.09 -7.81
C LEU A 51 -2.37 0.49 -7.54
N GLY A 52 -2.55 1.81 -7.71
CA GLY A 52 -3.84 2.48 -7.49
C GLY A 52 -4.37 2.40 -6.05
N LEU A 53 -3.53 2.10 -5.06
CA LEU A 53 -4.00 1.71 -3.72
C LEU A 53 -4.77 2.83 -3.01
N GLN A 54 -4.33 4.07 -3.18
CA GLN A 54 -4.94 5.25 -2.57
C GLN A 54 -6.33 5.55 -3.16
N GLY A 55 -6.57 5.12 -4.40
CA GLY A 55 -7.86 5.25 -5.08
C GLY A 55 -8.81 4.07 -4.85
N LEU A 56 -8.35 2.96 -4.26
CA LEU A 56 -9.11 1.70 -4.18
C LEU A 56 -10.48 1.84 -3.51
N ALA A 57 -10.61 2.76 -2.55
CA ALA A 57 -11.86 3.03 -1.83
C ALA A 57 -12.63 4.26 -2.38
N ILE A 58 -12.11 4.90 -3.43
CA ILE A 58 -12.67 6.12 -4.01
C ILE A 58 -13.45 5.75 -5.28
N PRO A 59 -14.73 6.18 -5.41
CA PRO A 59 -15.48 5.99 -6.64
C PRO A 59 -14.81 6.65 -7.84
N GLU A 60 -14.86 5.99 -9.00
CA GLU A 60 -14.22 6.45 -10.25
C GLU A 60 -14.67 7.84 -10.70
N VAL A 61 -15.88 8.30 -10.35
CA VAL A 61 -16.36 9.65 -10.67
C VAL A 61 -15.50 10.77 -10.05
N HIS A 62 -14.64 10.44 -9.11
CA HIS A 62 -13.71 11.37 -8.46
C HIS A 62 -12.26 11.19 -8.91
N GLY A 63 -12.01 10.36 -9.94
CA GLY A 63 -10.68 10.04 -10.48
C GLY A 63 -10.55 10.35 -11.96
#